data_AF-A0A1I7X0Y6-F1
#
_entry.id   AF-A0A1I7X0Y6-F1
#
_cell.length_a   1.000
_cell.length_b   1.000
_cell.length_c   1.000
_cell.angle_alpha   90.00
_cell.angle_beta   90.00
_cell.angle_gamma   90.00
#
_symmetry.space_group_name_H-M   'P 1'
#
loop_
_entity.id
_entity.type
_entity.pdbx_description
1 polymer ?
#
loop_
_entity_poly.entity_id
_entity_poly.type
_entity_poly.pdbx_seq_one_letter_code
_entity_poly.pdbx_strand_id
1 'polypeptide(L)'
;MCFMNNTLMDINDFIIHLLNVGLSDKGLTKTISENEIMALLAKARELFLSQPAMVELHSPVRICGDTHGQYSDLLRLFNRERI
;
A
#
# COMPACT_ATOMS: atom_id res chain seq x y z
N MET A 1 0.00 20.96 18.29
CA MET A 1 0.77 19.77 17.89
C MET A 1 -0.19 18.60 18.04
N CYS A 2 -0.89 18.25 16.97
CA CYS A 2 -2.04 17.35 17.04
C CYS A 2 -1.57 15.92 17.32
N PHE A 3 -2.25 15.27 18.26
CA PHE A 3 -2.00 13.92 18.73
C PHE A 3 -1.95 12.95 17.55
N MET A 4 -0.78 12.36 17.28
CA MET A 4 -0.69 11.13 16.49
C MET A 4 -1.27 10.03 17.38
N ASN A 5 -2.58 9.80 17.26
CA ASN A 5 -3.21 8.60 17.79
C ASN A 5 -2.40 7.41 17.29
N ASN A 6 -1.69 6.74 18.20
CA ASN A 6 -1.06 5.45 17.98
C ASN A 6 -2.17 4.40 17.90
N THR A 7 -3.04 4.51 16.89
CA THR A 7 -3.83 3.36 16.46
C THR A 7 -2.83 2.42 15.83
N LEU A 8 -2.63 1.25 16.45
CA LEU A 8 -1.89 0.15 15.85
C LEU A 8 -2.65 -0.22 14.57
N MET A 9 -2.20 0.32 13.44
CA MET A 9 -2.67 -0.12 12.14
C MET A 9 -2.23 -1.57 11.98
N ASP A 10 -3.19 -2.48 11.85
CA ASP A 10 -2.90 -3.82 11.38
C ASP A 10 -2.67 -3.76 9.87
N ILE A 11 -1.40 -3.93 9.48
CA ILE A 11 -0.98 -3.88 8.07
C ILE A 11 -1.63 -5.02 7.28
N ASN A 12 -1.88 -6.18 7.90
CA ASN A 12 -2.50 -7.31 7.21
C ASN A 12 -3.94 -7.00 6.85
N ASP A 13 -4.71 -6.43 7.79
CA ASP A 13 -6.09 -6.01 7.55
C ASP A 13 -6.14 -4.95 6.44
N PHE A 14 -5.22 -3.98 6.47
CA PHE A 14 -5.13 -2.97 5.42
C PHE A 14 -4.81 -3.57 4.04
N ILE A 15 -3.91 -4.57 3.97
CA ILE A 15 -3.62 -5.30 2.73
C ILE A 15 -4.86 -6.05 2.25
N ILE A 16 -5.60 -6.72 3.15
CA ILE A 16 -6.84 -7.42 2.82
C ILE A 16 -7.87 -6.43 2.27
N HIS A 17 -8.02 -5.26 2.91
CA HIS A 17 -8.91 -4.20 2.43
C HIS A 17 -8.52 -3.71 1.04
N LEU A 18 -7.22 -3.43 0.79
CA LEU A 18 -6.72 -3.06 -0.53
C LEU A 18 -7.01 -4.13 -1.58
N LEU A 19 -6.69 -5.39 -1.31
CA LEU A 19 -6.88 -6.49 -2.28
C LEU A 19 -8.36 -6.75 -2.63
N ASN A 20 -9.28 -6.33 -1.76
CA ASN A 20 -10.72 -6.40 -2.01
C ASN A 20 -11.26 -5.23 -2.85
N VAL A 21 -10.45 -4.20 -3.12
CA VAL A 21 -10.85 -3.06 -3.96
C VAL A 21 -11.05 -3.53 -5.39
N GLY A 22 -12.20 -3.19 -5.98
CA GLY A 22 -12.58 -3.62 -7.33
C GLY A 22 -13.53 -4.82 -7.37
N LEU A 23 -13.85 -5.42 -6.21
CA LEU A 23 -15.04 -6.27 -6.07
C LEU A 23 -16.32 -5.42 -6.16
N SER A 24 -17.45 -6.06 -6.47
CA SER A 24 -18.76 -5.40 -6.53
C SER A 24 -19.02 -4.57 -5.26
N ASP A 25 -19.31 -3.28 -5.43
CA ASP A 25 -19.54 -2.28 -4.37
C ASP A 25 -18.32 -1.92 -3.47
N LYS A 26 -17.13 -2.48 -3.72
CA LYS A 26 -15.91 -2.19 -2.96
C LYS A 26 -14.97 -1.23 -3.68
N GLY A 27 -15.32 0.05 -3.66
CA GLY A 27 -14.42 1.13 -4.10
C GLY A 27 -13.34 1.44 -3.06
N LEU A 28 -12.22 2.02 -3.49
CA LEU A 28 -11.10 2.39 -2.61
C LEU A 28 -11.57 3.26 -1.43
N THR A 29 -12.34 4.32 -1.74
CA THR A 29 -12.89 5.27 -0.76
C THR A 29 -13.96 4.68 0.15
N LYS A 30 -14.50 3.49 -0.18
CA LYS A 30 -15.46 2.76 0.66
C LYS A 30 -14.79 1.72 1.55
N THR A 31 -13.65 1.21 1.13
CA THR A 31 -12.97 0.07 1.76
C THR A 31 -11.84 0.52 2.68
N ILE A 32 -11.32 1.74 2.48
CA ILE A 32 -10.19 2.29 3.23
C ILE A 32 -10.52 3.73 3.65
N SER A 33 -10.37 4.01 4.94
CA SER A 33 -10.56 5.34 5.50
C SER A 33 -9.34 6.25 5.30
N GLU A 34 -9.56 7.56 5.29
CA GLU A 34 -8.48 8.55 5.22
C GLU A 34 -7.48 8.39 6.38
N ASN A 35 -7.96 8.11 7.58
CA ASN A 35 -7.10 7.91 8.75
C ASN A 35 -6.15 6.71 8.57
N GLU A 36 -6.63 5.61 7.98
CA GLU A 36 -5.78 4.48 7.67
C GLU A 36 -4.71 4.86 6.63
N ILE A 37 -5.09 5.59 5.57
CA ILE A 37 -4.13 6.09 4.57
C ILE A 37 -3.06 6.96 5.23
N MET A 38 -3.46 7.91 6.07
CA MET A 38 -2.54 8.81 6.76
C MET A 38 -1.60 8.07 7.72
N ALA A 39 -2.10 7.06 8.44
CA ALA A 39 -1.28 6.22 9.30
C ALA A 39 -0.23 5.41 8.51
N LEU A 40 -0.63 4.81 7.38
CA LEU A 40 0.29 4.11 6.48
C LEU A 40 1.38 5.05 5.94
N LEU A 41 1.00 6.23 5.46
CA LEU A 41 1.94 7.20 4.91
C LEU A 41 2.94 7.69 5.96
N ALA A 42 2.50 7.89 7.21
CA ALA A 42 3.40 8.26 8.30
C ALA A 42 4.46 7.18 8.56
N LYS A 43 4.06 5.90 8.56
CA LYS A 43 4.95 4.75 8.73
C LYS A 43 5.88 4.53 7.55
N ALA A 44 5.37 4.63 6.32
CA ALA A 44 6.17 4.52 5.11
C ALA A 44 7.24 5.63 5.05
N ARG A 45 6.89 6.86 5.44
CA ARG A 45 7.83 7.99 5.52
C ARG A 45 8.95 7.73 6.52
N GLU A 46 8.62 7.23 7.71
CA GLU A 46 9.61 6.86 8.73
C GLU A 46 10.59 5.81 8.18
N LEU A 47 10.07 4.76 7.52
CA LEU A 47 10.89 3.72 6.91
C LEU A 47 11.79 4.25 5.80
N PHE A 48 11.26 5.06 4.87
CA PHE A 48 12.07 5.63 3.80
C PHE A 48 13.18 6.55 4.32
N LEU A 49 12.94 7.31 5.41
CA LEU A 49 13.97 8.13 6.03
C LEU A 49 15.04 7.31 6.77
N SER A 50 14.70 6.10 7.21
CA SER A 50 15.65 5.19 7.85
C SER A 50 16.54 4.43 6.86
N GLN A 51 16.16 4.41 5.58
CA GLN A 51 16.88 3.71 4.51
C GLN A 51 17.78 4.68 3.72
N PRO A 52 18.89 4.19 3.13
CA PRO A 52 19.70 5.00 2.25
C PRO A 52 18.95 5.37 0.96
N ALA A 53 19.20 6.56 0.43
CA ALA A 53 18.59 7.01 -0.82
C ALA A 53 18.96 6.13 -2.03
N MET A 54 20.14 5.50 -1.99
CA MET A 54 20.56 4.48 -2.94
C MET A 54 20.42 3.11 -2.28
N VAL A 55 19.43 2.33 -2.72
CA VAL A 55 19.19 0.98 -2.19
C VAL A 55 20.06 -0.05 -2.91
N GLU A 56 20.69 -0.92 -2.14
CA GLU A 56 21.42 -2.08 -2.66
C GLU A 56 20.49 -3.31 -2.60
N LEU A 57 20.34 -4.01 -3.73
CA LEU A 57 19.41 -5.12 -3.87
C LEU A 57 20.16 -6.40 -4.24
N HIS A 58 19.77 -7.52 -3.63
CA HIS A 58 20.24 -8.85 -4.00
C HIS A 58 19.23 -9.55 -4.90
N SER A 59 19.71 -10.24 -5.94
CA SER A 59 18.86 -11.06 -6.81
C SER A 59 18.26 -12.27 -6.05
N PRO A 60 17.07 -12.75 -6.43
CA PRO A 60 16.22 -12.31 -7.56
C PRO A 60 15.27 -11.17 -7.19
N VAL A 61 15.13 -10.18 -8.08
CA VAL A 61 14.18 -9.07 -7.95
C VAL A 61 13.42 -8.86 -9.26
N ARG A 62 12.17 -8.40 -9.17
CA ARG A 62 11.38 -7.94 -10.33
C ARG A 62 11.32 -6.41 -10.29
N ILE A 63 11.73 -5.78 -11.38
CA ILE A 63 11.66 -4.32 -11.53
C ILE A 63 10.47 -4.00 -12.42
N CYS A 64 9.57 -3.17 -11.93
CA CYS A 64 8.41 -2.67 -12.66
C CYS A 64 8.56 -1.16 -12.85
N GLY A 65 8.14 -0.64 -14.02
CA GLY A 65 8.14 0.79 -14.31
C GLY A 65 6.90 1.49 -13.76
N ASP A 66 6.52 2.59 -14.41
CA ASP A 66 5.40 3.42 -13.99
C ASP A 66 4.06 2.69 -13.98
N THR A 67 3.25 3.00 -12.96
CA THR A 67 1.92 2.43 -12.76
C THR A 67 0.80 3.43 -13.02
N HIS A 68 1.06 4.75 -12.93
CA HIS A 68 0.10 5.84 -13.21
C HIS A 68 -1.32 5.66 -12.61
N GLY A 69 -1.43 5.01 -11.44
CA GLY A 69 -2.73 4.76 -10.79
C GLY A 69 -3.58 3.66 -11.46
N GLN A 70 -3.02 2.90 -12.40
CA GLN A 70 -3.66 1.74 -13.03
C GLN A 70 -3.67 0.54 -12.07
N TYR A 71 -4.52 0.62 -11.03
CA TYR A 71 -4.55 -0.37 -9.95
C TYR A 71 -4.82 -1.81 -10.45
N SER A 72 -5.66 -1.99 -11.47
CA SER A 72 -5.89 -3.30 -12.08
C SER A 72 -4.63 -3.92 -12.68
N ASP A 73 -3.77 -3.11 -13.30
CA ASP A 73 -2.52 -3.59 -13.89
C ASP A 73 -1.47 -3.88 -12.81
N LEU A 74 -1.48 -3.12 -11.71
CA LEU A 74 -0.68 -3.42 -10.53
C LEU A 74 -1.05 -4.81 -9.96
N LEU A 75 -2.33 -5.13 -9.83
CA LEU A 75 -2.77 -6.45 -9.36
C LEU A 75 -2.32 -7.58 -10.30
N ARG A 76 -2.30 -7.34 -11.61
CA ARG A 76 -1.78 -8.29 -12.62
C ARG A 76 -0.29 -8.56 -12.45
N LEU A 77 0.52 -7.53 -12.19
CA LEU A 77 1.96 -7.68 -11.93
C LEU A 77 2.25 -8.61 -10.74
N PHE A 78 1.36 -8.61 -9.75
CA PHE A 78 1.42 -9.50 -8.59
C PHE A 78 0.73 -10.87 -8.80
N ASN A 79 0.34 -11.21 -10.02
CA ASN A 79 -0.41 -12.43 -10.36
C ASN A 79 -1.71 -12.59 -9.55
N ARG A 80 -2.39 -11.47 -9.26
CA ARG A 80 -3.67 -11.43 -8.53
C ARG A 80 -4.84 -11.11 -9.47
N GLU A 81 -4.92 -11.78 -10.62
CA GLU A 81 -6.14 -11.72 -11.44
C GLU A 81 -7.28 -12.44 -10.71
N ARG A 82 -8.22 -11.66 -10.15
CA ARG A 82 -9.55 -12.02 -9.63
C ARG A 82 -9.65 -13.35 -8.86
N ILE A 83 -9.75 -13.24 -7.53
CA ILE A 83 -10.58 -14.15 -6.72
C ILE A 83 -12.04 -13.77 -6.96
#